data_AF-A0A0U3MRZ1-F1
#
_entry.id   AF-A0A0U3MRZ1-F1
#
_cell.length_a   1.000
_cell.length_b   1.000
_cell.length_c   1.000
_cell.angle_alpha   90.00
_cell.angle_beta   90.00
_cell.angle_gamma   90.00
#
_symmetry.space_group_name_H-M   'P 1'
#
loop_
_entity.id
_entity.type
_entity.pdbx_description
1 polymer ?
#
loop_
_entity_poly.entity_id
_entity_poly.type
_entity_poly.pdbx_seq_one_letter_code
_entity_poly.pdbx_strand_id
1 'polypeptide(L)'
;MKTSLTASTPDHLLRQAEQLGSLLTRLRKARQIRQSDAAIRAGVSRNTAYRIERGEPGIALGQVLRYLDAIAPGATLTDLLNERDPALTQWHARNEGQRVRGLTKAELEELNF
;
A
#
# COMPACT_ATOMS: atom_id res chain seq x y z
N MET A 1 -11.90 -0.78 -31.20
CA MET A 1 -10.59 -0.27 -30.76
C MET A 1 -10.45 -0.60 -29.27
N LYS A 2 -9.39 -1.28 -28.83
CA LYS A 2 -9.16 -1.50 -27.39
C LYS A 2 -8.67 -0.19 -26.79
N THR A 3 -9.57 0.58 -26.19
CA THR A 3 -9.22 1.80 -25.46
C THR A 3 -8.34 1.41 -24.28
N SER A 4 -7.23 2.13 -24.06
CA SER A 4 -6.41 1.92 -22.87
C SER A 4 -7.25 2.22 -21.64
N LEU A 5 -7.44 1.24 -20.73
CA LEU A 5 -8.29 1.41 -19.54
C LEU A 5 -7.89 2.65 -18.73
N THR A 6 -6.59 2.90 -18.59
CA THR A 6 -6.06 4.07 -17.89
C THR A 6 -6.48 5.39 -18.53
N ALA A 7 -6.54 5.47 -19.87
CA ALA A 7 -6.91 6.70 -20.58
C ALA A 7 -8.41 7.02 -20.50
N SER A 8 -9.25 6.02 -20.18
CA SER A 8 -10.71 6.17 -20.09
C SER A 8 -11.22 6.20 -18.64
N THR A 9 -10.34 6.10 -17.65
CA THR A 9 -10.71 6.03 -16.23
C THR A 9 -10.58 7.42 -15.59
N PRO A 10 -11.62 7.94 -14.92
CA PRO A 10 -11.54 9.20 -14.18
C PRO A 10 -10.44 9.19 -13.11
N ASP A 11 -9.77 10.34 -12.94
CA ASP A 11 -8.61 10.47 -12.04
C ASP A 11 -8.88 10.03 -10.59
N HIS A 12 -10.10 10.25 -10.07
CA HIS A 12 -10.43 9.84 -8.71
C HIS A 12 -10.41 8.31 -8.54
N LEU A 13 -10.78 7.56 -9.59
CA LEU A 13 -10.67 6.10 -9.59
C LEU A 13 -9.23 5.63 -9.78
N LEU A 14 -8.43 6.36 -10.56
CA LEU A 14 -6.98 6.11 -10.64
C LEU A 14 -6.31 6.25 -9.27
N ARG A 15 -6.64 7.32 -8.54
CA ARG A 15 -6.14 7.53 -7.16
C ARG A 15 -6.58 6.43 -6.20
N GLN A 16 -7.82 5.93 -6.32
CA GLN A 16 -8.28 4.79 -5.51
C GLN A 16 -7.48 3.51 -5.80
N ALA A 17 -7.15 3.26 -7.07
CA ALA A 17 -6.33 2.11 -7.45
C ALA A 17 -4.90 2.25 -6.91
N GLU A 18 -4.28 3.43 -7.03
CA GLU A 18 -2.97 3.74 -6.43
C GLU A 18 -2.97 3.56 -4.91
N GLN A 19 -4.03 4.01 -4.23
CA GLN A 19 -4.19 3.82 -2.79
C GLN A 19 -4.23 2.33 -2.43
N LEU A 20 -4.99 1.52 -3.17
CA LEU A 20 -5.06 0.07 -2.96
C LEU A 20 -3.67 -0.59 -3.11
N GLY A 21 -2.91 -0.21 -4.15
CA GLY A 21 -1.53 -0.69 -4.35
C GLY A 21 -0.59 -0.30 -3.21
N SER A 22 -0.73 0.93 -2.70
CA SER A 22 0.02 1.43 -1.54
C SER A 22 -0.28 0.64 -0.26
N LEU A 23 -1.55 0.30 0.00
CA LEU A 23 -1.96 -0.54 1.13
C LEU A 23 -1.32 -1.93 1.06
N LEU A 24 -1.35 -2.59 -0.10
CA LEU A 24 -0.71 -3.89 -0.30
C LEU A 24 0.82 -3.81 -0.10
N THR A 25 1.44 -2.74 -0.60
CA THR A 25 2.87 -2.50 -0.42
C THR A 25 3.23 -2.36 1.05
N ARG A 26 2.44 -1.60 1.81
CA ARG A 26 2.66 -1.36 3.24
C ARG A 26 2.46 -2.64 4.04
N LEU A 27 1.36 -3.34 3.80
CA LEU A 27 1.08 -4.64 4.42
C LEU A 27 2.22 -5.63 4.18
N ARG A 28 2.68 -5.74 2.94
CA ARG A 28 3.81 -6.61 2.58
C ARG A 28 5.08 -6.24 3.34
N LYS A 29 5.43 -4.95 3.40
CA LYS A 29 6.62 -4.47 4.11
C LYS A 29 6.51 -4.67 5.62
N ALA A 30 5.34 -4.43 6.21
CA ALA A 30 5.06 -4.66 7.62
C ALA A 30 5.23 -6.14 7.99
N ARG A 31 4.80 -7.04 7.10
CA ARG A 31 5.01 -8.49 7.19
C ARG A 31 6.43 -8.96 6.77
N GLN A 32 7.31 -8.03 6.42
CA GLN A 32 8.70 -8.28 6.01
C GLN A 32 8.86 -9.23 4.81
N ILE A 33 7.90 -9.24 3.89
CA ILE A 33 7.92 -10.10 2.70
C ILE A 33 8.53 -9.33 1.52
N ARG A 34 9.43 -9.96 0.75
CA ARG A 34 9.94 -9.36 -0.50
C ARG A 34 8.87 -9.43 -1.59
N GLN A 35 8.81 -8.41 -2.45
CA GLN A 35 7.85 -8.38 -3.57
C GLN A 35 8.01 -9.61 -4.49
N SER A 36 9.24 -10.07 -4.72
CA SER A 36 9.54 -11.28 -5.48
C SER A 36 8.90 -12.53 -4.87
N ASP A 37 8.91 -12.64 -3.55
CA ASP A 37 8.48 -13.84 -2.84
C ASP A 37 6.95 -13.88 -2.78
N ALA A 38 6.32 -12.72 -2.55
CA ALA A 38 4.87 -12.56 -2.68
C ALA A 38 4.39 -12.87 -4.10
N ALA A 39 5.14 -12.46 -5.14
CA ALA A 39 4.81 -12.76 -6.53
C ALA A 39 4.80 -14.28 -6.81
N ILE A 40 5.83 -15.00 -6.34
CA ILE A 40 5.93 -16.46 -6.47
C ILE A 40 4.76 -17.14 -5.75
N ARG A 41 4.51 -16.78 -4.49
CA ARG A 41 3.40 -17.33 -3.68
C ARG A 41 2.04 -17.08 -4.30
N ALA A 42 1.84 -15.91 -4.89
CA ALA A 42 0.59 -15.54 -5.56
C ALA A 42 0.45 -16.18 -6.94
N GLY A 43 1.48 -16.82 -7.49
CA GLY A 43 1.47 -17.36 -8.85
C GLY A 43 1.34 -16.26 -9.91
N VAL A 44 2.09 -15.17 -9.76
CA VAL A 44 2.15 -14.05 -10.72
C VAL A 44 3.60 -13.67 -11.05
N SER A 45 3.81 -13.00 -12.18
CA SER A 45 5.13 -12.50 -12.55
C SER A 45 5.59 -11.37 -11.61
N ARG A 46 6.91 -11.13 -11.52
CA ARG A 46 7.45 -9.97 -10.77
C ARG A 46 6.90 -8.64 -11.30
N ASN A 47 6.76 -8.51 -12.62
CA ASN A 47 6.18 -7.32 -13.24
C ASN A 47 4.71 -7.15 -12.84
N THR A 48 3.94 -8.23 -12.76
CA THR A 48 2.55 -8.19 -12.29
C THR A 48 2.47 -7.74 -10.82
N ALA A 49 3.33 -8.26 -9.95
CA ALA A 49 3.39 -7.82 -8.55
C ALA A 49 3.76 -6.33 -8.41
N TYR A 50 4.70 -5.86 -9.23
CA TYR A 50 5.03 -4.44 -9.32
C TYR A 50 3.82 -3.59 -9.76
N ARG A 51 3.09 -4.01 -10.80
CA ARG A 51 1.88 -3.30 -11.29
C ARG A 51 0.73 -3.32 -10.26
N ILE A 52 0.58 -4.42 -9.52
CA ILE A 52 -0.36 -4.52 -8.38
C ILE A 52 0.00 -3.47 -7.32
N GLU A 53 1.27 -3.41 -6.89
CA GLU A 53 1.72 -2.48 -5.85
C GLU A 53 1.70 -1.01 -6.30
N ARG A 54 1.79 -0.75 -7.61
CA ARG A 54 1.55 0.58 -8.18
C ARG A 54 0.06 0.94 -8.31
N GLY A 55 -0.85 -0.02 -8.12
CA GLY A 55 -2.27 0.23 -8.26
C GLY A 55 -2.71 0.41 -9.71
N GLU A 56 -2.12 -0.33 -10.66
CA GLU A 56 -2.48 -0.19 -12.06
C GLU A 56 -3.92 -0.70 -12.32
N PRO A 57 -4.83 0.13 -12.89
CA PRO A 57 -6.25 -0.21 -13.03
C PRO A 57 -6.54 -1.43 -13.91
N GLY A 58 -5.63 -1.76 -14.84
CA GLY A 58 -5.79 -2.89 -15.76
C GLY A 58 -5.49 -4.26 -15.14
N ILE A 59 -5.13 -4.32 -13.86
CA ILE A 59 -4.88 -5.57 -13.16
C ILE A 59 -6.20 -6.27 -12.84
N ALA A 60 -6.26 -7.57 -13.10
CA ALA A 60 -7.44 -8.36 -12.78
C ALA A 60 -7.62 -8.48 -11.26
N LEU A 61 -8.84 -8.27 -10.76
CA LEU A 61 -9.16 -8.34 -9.34
C LEU A 61 -8.71 -9.66 -8.69
N GLY A 62 -8.85 -10.80 -9.39
CA GLY A 62 -8.38 -12.09 -8.90
C GLY A 62 -6.86 -12.20 -8.71
N GLN A 63 -6.05 -11.40 -9.42
CA GLN A 63 -4.61 -11.31 -9.17
C GLN A 63 -4.33 -10.50 -7.90
N VAL A 64 -5.08 -9.43 -7.67
CA VAL A 64 -5.00 -8.62 -6.44
C VAL A 64 -5.35 -9.47 -5.22
N LEU A 65 -6.45 -10.23 -5.28
CA LEU A 65 -6.89 -11.09 -4.18
C LEU A 65 -5.88 -12.20 -3.85
N ARG A 66 -5.33 -12.89 -4.85
CA ARG A 66 -4.26 -13.88 -4.63
C ARG A 66 -2.99 -13.25 -4.08
N TYR A 67 -2.67 -12.03 -4.50
CA TYR A 67 -1.51 -11.31 -3.98
C TYR A 67 -1.70 -10.90 -2.52
N LEU A 68 -2.90 -10.47 -2.13
CA LEU A 68 -3.27 -10.22 -0.75
C LEU A 68 -3.12 -11.49 0.11
N ASP A 69 -3.72 -12.61 -0.31
CA ASP A 69 -3.63 -13.88 0.41
C ASP A 69 -2.19 -14.40 0.53
N ALA A 70 -1.37 -14.20 -0.51
CA ALA A 70 0.06 -14.54 -0.49
C ALA A 70 0.89 -13.72 0.52
N ILE A 71 0.44 -12.51 0.85
CA ILE A 71 1.07 -11.63 1.85
C ILE A 71 0.52 -11.92 3.25
N ALA A 72 -0.80 -12.01 3.37
CA ALA A 72 -1.54 -12.20 4.62
C ALA A 72 -2.64 -13.25 4.40
N PRO A 73 -2.32 -14.54 4.61
CA PRO A 73 -3.27 -15.63 4.38
C PRO A 73 -4.56 -15.44 5.18
N GLY A 74 -5.70 -15.58 4.50
CA GLY A 74 -7.04 -15.40 5.11
C GLY A 74 -7.48 -13.96 5.34
N ALA A 75 -6.66 -12.95 5.01
CA ALA A 75 -7.07 -11.55 5.08
C ALA A 75 -8.09 -11.21 3.99
N THR A 76 -9.11 -10.40 4.34
CA THR A 76 -10.09 -9.91 3.39
C THR A 76 -9.69 -8.55 2.80
N LEU A 77 -10.32 -8.15 1.69
CA LEU A 77 -10.18 -6.77 1.19
C LEU A 77 -10.61 -5.74 2.23
N THR A 78 -11.64 -6.04 3.02
CA THR A 78 -12.11 -5.17 4.11
C THR A 78 -11.03 -5.02 5.18
N ASP A 79 -10.31 -6.08 5.52
CA ASP A 79 -9.21 -6.00 6.49
C ASP A 79 -8.04 -5.17 5.96
N LEU A 80 -7.72 -5.30 4.66
CA LEU A 80 -6.72 -4.48 3.99
C LEU A 80 -7.10 -2.99 3.99
N LEU A 81 -8.34 -2.66 3.60
CA LEU A 81 -8.82 -1.27 3.52
C LEU A 81 -8.91 -0.59 4.89
N ASN A 82 -9.20 -1.36 5.94
CA ASN A 82 -9.25 -0.87 7.32
C ASN A 82 -7.92 -1.09 8.07
N GLU A 83 -6.86 -1.54 7.40
CA GLU A 83 -5.53 -1.74 7.97
C GLU A 83 -5.51 -2.59 9.25
N ARG A 84 -6.34 -3.64 9.30
CA ARG A 84 -6.56 -4.47 10.51
C ARG A 84 -5.44 -5.45 10.85
N ASP A 85 -4.38 -5.49 10.05
CA ASP A 85 -3.28 -6.43 10.24
C ASP A 85 -2.39 -6.00 11.43
N PRO A 86 -2.17 -6.86 12.44
CA PRO A 86 -1.32 -6.50 13.59
C PRO A 86 0.12 -6.13 13.23
N ALA A 87 0.64 -6.63 12.09
CA ALA A 87 1.97 -6.25 11.62
C ALA A 87 2.03 -4.76 11.24
N LEU A 88 0.92 -4.17 10.79
CA LEU A 88 0.85 -2.74 10.51
C LEU A 88 0.98 -1.93 11.80
N THR A 89 0.30 -2.31 12.89
CA THR A 89 0.44 -1.64 14.19
C THR A 89 1.89 -1.65 14.69
N GLN A 90 2.60 -2.78 14.56
CA GLN A 90 4.02 -2.88 14.94
C GLN A 90 4.92 -2.05 14.02
N TRP A 91 4.60 -2.00 12.73
CA TRP A 91 5.32 -1.18 11.76
C TRP A 91 5.12 0.30 12.05
N HIS A 92 3.90 0.73 12.38
CA HIS A 92 3.61 2.09 12.84
C HIS A 92 4.39 2.41 14.12
N ALA A 93 4.34 1.57 15.16
CA ALA A 93 5.09 1.80 16.40
C ALA A 93 6.62 1.96 16.20
N ARG A 94 7.21 1.26 15.21
CA ARG A 94 8.64 1.38 14.85
C ARG A 94 8.95 2.65 14.03
N ASN A 95 7.97 3.20 13.32
CA ASN A 95 8.12 4.41 12.49
C ASN A 95 7.48 5.68 13.12
N GLU A 96 6.72 5.54 14.22
CA GLU A 96 6.01 6.59 14.97
C GLU A 96 6.91 7.39 15.94
N GLY A 97 8.21 7.11 15.97
CA GLY A 97 9.21 7.90 16.70
C GLY A 97 9.45 9.31 16.14
N GLN A 98 8.88 9.67 14.98
CA GLN A 98 8.85 11.03 14.46
C GLN A 98 7.41 11.51 14.35
N ARG A 99 6.94 12.20 15.38
CA ARG A 99 5.73 13.02 15.28
C ARG A 99 6.13 14.39 14.78
N VAL A 100 5.82 14.69 13.51
CA VAL A 100 5.95 16.05 13.00
C VAL A 100 4.85 16.90 13.62
N ARG A 101 5.24 17.83 14.48
CA ARG A 101 4.49 19.06 14.73
C ARG A 101 5.49 20.21 14.70
N GLY A 102 5.18 21.24 13.90
CA GLY A 102 6.02 22.44 13.83
C GLY A 102 5.97 23.22 15.15
N LEU A 103 7.12 23.76 15.55
CA LEU A 103 7.24 24.67 16.68
C LEU A 103 6.32 25.88 16.46
N THR A 104 5.63 26.31 17.51
CA THR A 104 4.84 27.54 17.50
C THR A 104 5.77 28.75 17.51
N LYS A 105 5.25 29.91 17.07
CA LYS A 105 6.04 31.15 17.03
C LYS A 105 6.58 31.55 18.41
N ALA A 106 5.86 31.22 19.48
CA ALA A 106 6.28 31.47 20.86
C ALA A 106 7.48 30.59 21.25
N GLU A 107 7.46 29.30 20.89
CA GLU A 107 8.55 28.36 21.15
C GLU A 107 9.80 28.69 20.32
N LEU A 108 9.65 29.34 19.16
CA LEU A 108 10.76 29.86 18.35
C LEU A 108 11.40 31.12 18.95
N GLU A 109 10.62 32.01 19.57
CA GLU A 109 11.15 33.22 20.21
C GLU A 109 11.90 32.93 21.51
N GLU A 110 11.51 31.89 22.26
CA GLU A 110 12.26 31.43 23.45
C GLU A 110 13.63 30.81 23.13
N LEU A 111 13.87 30.45 21.85
CA LEU A 111 15.11 29.82 21.41
C LEU A 111 16.14 30.81 20.82
N ASN A 112 15.79 32.09 20.70
CA ASN A 112 16.74 33.14 20.35
C ASN A 112 17.35 33.72 21.63
N PHE A 113 18.59 33.31 21.94
CA PHE A 113 19.52 34.12 22.74
C PHE A 113 20.16 35.20 21.87
#